data_AF-A0A2M9PGN8-F1
#
_entry.id   AF-A0A2M9PGN8-F1
#
_cell.length_a   1.000
_cell.length_b   1.000
_cell.length_c   1.000
_cell.angle_alpha   90.00
_cell.angle_beta   90.00
_cell.angle_gamma   90.00
#
_symmetry.space_group_name_H-M   'P 1'
#
loop_
_entity.id
_entity.type
_entity.pdbx_description
1 polymer ?
#
loop_
_entity_poly.entity_id
_entity_poly.type
_entity_poly.pdbx_seq_one_letter_code
_entity_poly.pdbx_strand_id
1 'polypeptide(L)'
;MDNSVFLIVLVAAALHAGWNAMVKVGLDRRSTMLLIALSQGAIALPLVAFAPWPEGAVWGWLAASMVFHVGYNVFLAEAYAHGDLSQVYPLARGSAPLIVMAVSTAYGARFTGGELLAVAAISLGIFAMTLKGSSAGRMRGRAVFWALGTAGFTAGYTLVDG
;
A
#
# COMPACT_ATOMS: atom_id res chain seq x y z
N MET A 1 11.48 22.67 1.50
CA MET A 1 11.82 21.52 0.63
C MET A 1 12.55 22.09 -0.58
N ASP A 2 13.64 21.47 -1.01
CA ASP A 2 14.33 21.87 -2.25
C ASP A 2 13.43 21.59 -3.47
N ASN A 3 13.50 22.43 -4.51
CA ASN A 3 12.66 22.31 -5.71
C ASN A 3 12.85 20.93 -6.38
N SER A 4 14.07 20.39 -6.33
CA SER A 4 14.39 19.05 -6.83
C SER A 4 13.58 17.96 -6.11
N VAL A 5 13.51 18.03 -4.78
CA VAL A 5 12.75 17.06 -3.96
C VAL A 5 11.26 17.19 -4.26
N PHE A 6 10.75 18.41 -4.40
CA PHE A 6 9.35 18.65 -4.74
C PHE A 6 8.97 18.00 -6.09
N LEU A 7 9.80 18.19 -7.12
CA LEU A 7 9.58 17.59 -8.44
C LEU A 7 9.59 16.05 -8.39
N ILE A 8 10.54 15.46 -7.66
CA ILE A 8 10.62 14.00 -7.50
C ILE A 8 9.36 13.46 -6.82
N VAL A 9 8.85 14.13 -5.79
CA VAL A 9 7.62 13.74 -5.10
C VAL A 9 6.40 13.82 -6.03
N LEU A 10 6.30 14.86 -6.87
CA LEU A 10 5.23 14.97 -7.87
C LEU A 10 5.29 13.86 -8.92
N VAL A 11 6.48 13.53 -9.42
CA VAL A 11 6.68 12.42 -10.36
C VAL A 11 6.29 11.10 -9.70
N ALA A 12 6.70 10.86 -8.45
CA ALA A 12 6.31 9.68 -7.69
C ALA A 12 4.78 9.58 -7.54
N ALA A 13 4.10 10.68 -7.24
CA ALA A 13 2.64 10.73 -7.14
C ALA A 13 1.96 10.43 -8.49
N ALA A 14 2.49 10.98 -9.60
CA ALA A 14 1.97 10.72 -10.94
C ALA A 14 2.15 9.26 -11.36
N LEU A 15 3.33 8.67 -11.13
CA LEU A 15 3.59 7.24 -11.35
C LEU A 15 2.67 6.38 -10.49
N HIS A 16 2.45 6.77 -9.22
CA HIS A 16 1.55 6.07 -8.32
C HIS A 16 0.10 6.05 -8.85
N ALA A 17 -0.40 7.20 -9.28
CA ALA A 17 -1.72 7.29 -9.89
C ALA A 17 -1.81 6.49 -11.20
N GLY A 18 -0.75 6.54 -12.01
CA GLY A 18 -0.65 5.84 -13.29
C GLY A 18 -0.79 4.32 -13.17
N TRP A 19 -0.01 3.68 -12.30
CA TRP A 19 -0.10 2.22 -12.16
C TRP A 19 -1.44 1.79 -11.56
N ASN A 20 -2.02 2.56 -10.63
CA ASN A 20 -3.36 2.27 -10.10
C ASN A 20 -4.44 2.39 -11.20
N ALA A 21 -4.30 3.36 -12.11
CA ALA A 21 -5.19 3.49 -13.27
C ALA A 21 -5.05 2.31 -14.23
N MET A 22 -3.83 1.83 -14.48
CA MET A 22 -3.59 0.64 -15.30
C MET A 22 -4.27 -0.61 -14.72
N VAL A 23 -4.14 -0.83 -13.41
CA VAL A 23 -4.81 -1.95 -12.72
C VAL A 23 -6.34 -1.86 -12.82
N LYS A 24 -6.89 -0.63 -12.86
CA LYS A 24 -8.33 -0.41 -13.03
C LYS A 24 -8.83 -0.76 -14.42
N VAL A 25 -8.07 -0.41 -15.46
CA VAL A 25 -8.49 -0.51 -16.87
C VAL A 25 -8.08 -1.86 -17.49
N GLY A 26 -7.07 -2.54 -16.95
CA GLY A 26 -6.58 -3.82 -17.44
C GLY A 26 -7.64 -4.92 -17.47
N LEU A 27 -7.67 -5.69 -18.55
CA LEU A 27 -8.61 -6.80 -18.76
C LEU A 27 -8.43 -7.93 -17.74
N ASP A 28 -7.20 -8.17 -17.27
CA ASP A 28 -6.89 -9.08 -16.15
C ASP A 28 -6.00 -8.41 -15.08
N ARG A 29 -6.55 -8.31 -13.86
CA ARG A 29 -5.92 -7.62 -12.72
C ARG A 29 -4.68 -8.35 -12.20
N ARG A 30 -4.71 -9.69 -12.21
CA ARG A 30 -3.58 -10.50 -11.72
C ARG A 30 -2.38 -10.38 -12.66
N SER A 31 -2.60 -10.52 -13.97
CA SER A 31 -1.56 -10.29 -14.97
C SER A 31 -1.04 -8.86 -14.93
N THR A 32 -1.91 -7.86 -14.74
CA THR A 32 -1.47 -6.46 -14.66
C THR A 32 -0.58 -6.21 -13.44
N MET A 33 -0.96 -6.74 -12.27
CA MET A 33 -0.11 -6.66 -11.06
C MET A 33 1.22 -7.39 -11.24
N LEU A 34 1.23 -8.56 -11.88
CA LEU A 34 2.45 -9.31 -12.17
C LEU A 34 3.39 -8.52 -13.08
N LEU A 35 2.87 -7.94 -14.17
CA LEU A 35 3.67 -7.14 -15.10
C LEU A 35 4.26 -5.89 -14.43
N ILE A 36 3.49 -5.24 -13.54
CA ILE A 36 3.99 -4.11 -12.74
C ILE A 36 5.13 -4.58 -11.82
N ALA A 37 4.96 -5.68 -11.10
CA ALA A 37 5.98 -6.24 -10.21
C ALA A 37 7.26 -6.64 -10.97
N LEU A 38 7.12 -7.28 -12.13
CA LEU A 38 8.25 -7.63 -12.99
C LEU A 38 8.98 -6.39 -13.52
N SER A 39 8.23 -5.35 -13.90
CA SER A 39 8.81 -4.07 -14.36
C SER A 39 9.57 -3.38 -13.23
N GLN A 40 9.02 -3.38 -12.01
CA GLN A 40 9.69 -2.87 -10.82
C GLN A 40 10.99 -3.65 -10.53
N GLY A 41 10.94 -4.98 -10.61
CA GLY A 41 12.12 -5.83 -10.45
C GLY A 41 13.19 -5.58 -11.52
N ALA A 42 12.79 -5.42 -12.78
CA ALA A 42 13.71 -5.11 -13.88
C ALA A 42 14.40 -3.75 -13.71
N ILE A 43 13.70 -2.76 -13.15
CA ILE A 43 14.27 -1.45 -12.83
C ILE A 43 15.17 -1.53 -11.59
N ALA A 44 14.79 -2.30 -10.58
CA ALA A 44 15.53 -2.41 -9.33
C ALA A 44 16.81 -3.26 -9.46
N LEU A 45 16.83 -4.28 -10.32
CA LEU A 45 17.93 -5.24 -10.43
C LEU A 45 19.28 -4.58 -10.77
N PRO A 46 19.40 -3.67 -11.75
CA PRO A 46 20.66 -2.96 -12.01
C PRO A 46 21.11 -2.07 -10.85
N LEU A 47 20.17 -1.58 -10.03
CA LEU A 47 20.47 -0.72 -8.89
C LEU A 47 21.13 -1.48 -7.74
N VAL A 48 20.95 -2.80 -7.66
CA VAL A 48 21.60 -3.66 -6.66
C VAL A 48 23.13 -3.53 -6.71
N ALA A 49 23.71 -3.31 -7.89
CA ALA A 49 25.16 -3.14 -8.06
C ALA A 49 25.71 -1.89 -7.35
N PHE A 50 24.86 -0.93 -7.01
CA PHE A 50 25.23 0.31 -6.32
C PHE A 50 24.93 0.27 -4.81
N ALA A 51 24.30 -0.80 -4.32
CA ALA A 51 23.98 -0.98 -2.90
C ALA A 51 25.04 -1.86 -2.20
N PRO A 52 25.33 -1.60 -0.91
CA PRO A 52 26.17 -2.50 -0.12
C PRO A 52 25.52 -3.89 -0.04
N TRP A 53 26.34 -4.94 -0.11
CA TRP A 53 25.83 -6.31 -0.03
C TRP A 53 25.27 -6.59 1.37
N PRO A 54 24.05 -7.16 1.48
CA PRO A 54 23.41 -7.35 2.78
C PRO A 54 24.14 -8.39 3.64
N GLU A 55 24.34 -8.02 4.91
CA GLU A 55 24.89 -8.90 5.95
C GLU A 55 23.86 -9.95 6.39
N GLY A 56 24.33 -11.05 7.01
CA GLY A 56 23.55 -12.25 7.32
C GLY A 56 22.19 -12.00 7.99
N ALA A 57 22.11 -11.05 8.94
CA ALA A 57 20.89 -10.75 9.68
C ALA A 57 19.80 -10.05 8.83
N VAL A 58 20.20 -9.34 7.76
CA VAL A 58 19.27 -8.56 6.92
C VAL A 58 18.47 -9.46 5.98
N TRP A 59 18.98 -10.64 5.66
CA TRP A 59 18.30 -11.61 4.79
C TRP A 59 16.94 -12.05 5.34
N GLY A 60 16.81 -12.19 6.67
CA GLY A 60 15.52 -12.49 7.31
C GLY A 60 14.49 -11.38 7.09
N TRP A 61 14.92 -10.12 7.21
CA TRP A 61 14.05 -8.96 6.98
C TRP A 61 13.70 -8.78 5.51
N LEU A 62 14.63 -9.03 4.58
CA LEU A 62 14.36 -9.04 3.15
C LEU A 62 13.33 -10.11 2.77
N ALA A 63 13.47 -11.32 3.33
CA ALA A 63 12.51 -12.39 3.11
C ALA A 63 11.12 -12.03 3.68
N ALA A 64 11.07 -11.45 4.88
CA ALA A 64 9.81 -10.98 5.47
C ALA A 64 9.16 -9.88 4.61
N SER A 65 9.93 -8.88 4.18
CA SER A 65 9.47 -7.81 3.30
C SER A 65 8.89 -8.35 1.99
N MET A 66 9.60 -9.30 1.37
CA MET A 66 9.14 -10.00 0.18
C MET A 66 7.80 -10.70 0.40
N VAL A 67 7.64 -11.45 1.51
CA VAL A 67 6.37 -12.11 1.85
C VAL A 67 5.25 -11.09 2.01
N PHE A 68 5.50 -9.96 2.69
CA PHE A 68 4.48 -8.93 2.85
C PHE A 68 4.12 -8.24 1.53
N HIS A 69 5.09 -7.96 0.66
CA HIS A 69 4.87 -7.36 -0.65
C HIS A 69 4.12 -8.30 -1.60
N VAL A 70 4.45 -9.60 -1.61
CA VAL A 70 3.71 -10.59 -2.41
C VAL A 70 2.28 -10.72 -1.88
N GLY A 71 2.11 -10.82 -0.57
CA GLY A 71 0.79 -10.87 0.06
C GLY A 71 -0.05 -9.63 -0.26
N TYR A 72 0.54 -8.43 -0.20
CA TYR A 72 -0.07 -7.18 -0.63
C TYR A 72 -0.60 -7.26 -2.07
N ASN A 73 0.26 -7.65 -3.02
CA ASN A 73 -0.11 -7.71 -4.44
C ASN A 73 -1.25 -8.71 -4.70
N VAL A 74 -1.21 -9.88 -4.06
CA VAL A 74 -2.26 -10.90 -4.18
C VAL A 74 -3.58 -10.41 -3.58
N PHE A 75 -3.56 -9.92 -2.34
CA PHE A 75 -4.77 -9.45 -1.66
C PHE A 75 -5.39 -8.24 -2.37
N LEU A 76 -4.57 -7.34 -2.89
CA LEU A 76 -5.04 -6.17 -3.63
C LEU A 76 -5.70 -6.57 -4.96
N ALA A 77 -5.09 -7.50 -5.70
CA ALA A 77 -5.68 -8.04 -6.92
C ALA A 77 -7.04 -8.69 -6.65
N GLU A 78 -7.15 -9.49 -5.57
CA GLU A 78 -8.41 -10.12 -5.17
C GLU A 78 -9.45 -9.12 -4.67
N ALA A 79 -9.03 -8.09 -3.94
CA ALA A 79 -9.92 -7.04 -3.46
C ALA A 79 -10.57 -6.30 -4.63
N TYR A 80 -9.78 -5.97 -5.66
CA TYR A 80 -10.28 -5.35 -6.88
C TYR A 80 -11.09 -6.29 -7.78
N ALA A 81 -10.87 -7.60 -7.70
CA ALA A 81 -11.69 -8.58 -8.42
C ALA A 81 -13.09 -8.75 -7.77
N HIS A 82 -13.21 -8.52 -6.46
CA HIS A 82 -14.43 -8.80 -5.69
C HIS A 82 -15.21 -7.55 -5.24
N GLY A 83 -14.68 -6.35 -5.45
CA GLY A 83 -15.34 -5.10 -5.07
C GLY A 83 -14.94 -3.91 -5.94
N ASP A 84 -15.76 -2.87 -5.90
CA ASP A 84 -15.52 -1.65 -6.66
C ASP A 84 -14.29 -0.90 -6.15
N LEU A 85 -13.47 -0.45 -7.09
CA LEU A 85 -12.25 0.29 -6.78
C LEU A 85 -12.52 1.52 -5.91
N SER A 86 -13.64 2.21 -6.12
CA SER A 86 -14.02 3.41 -5.35
C SER A 86 -14.28 3.14 -3.87
N GLN A 87 -14.53 1.88 -3.48
CA GLN A 87 -14.79 1.48 -2.09
C GLN A 87 -13.62 0.68 -1.51
N VAL A 88 -13.06 -0.25 -2.29
CA VAL A 88 -11.92 -1.10 -1.88
C VAL A 88 -10.66 -0.26 -1.67
N TYR A 89 -10.35 0.66 -2.58
CA TYR A 89 -9.12 1.43 -2.52
C TYR A 89 -9.03 2.32 -1.27
N PRO A 90 -10.05 3.15 -0.95
CA PRO A 90 -9.96 3.96 0.26
C PRO A 90 -10.04 3.11 1.53
N LEU A 91 -10.76 1.98 1.54
CA LEU A 91 -10.76 1.08 2.70
C LEU A 91 -9.36 0.50 2.97
N ALA A 92 -8.68 0.00 1.94
CA ALA A 92 -7.33 -0.56 2.06
C ALA A 92 -6.30 0.50 2.48
N ARG A 93 -6.35 1.69 1.85
CA ARG A 93 -5.38 2.78 2.12
C ARG A 93 -5.64 3.51 3.44
N GLY A 94 -6.89 3.70 3.84
CA GLY A 94 -7.25 4.38 5.09
C GLY A 94 -7.02 3.51 6.32
N SER A 95 -7.09 2.19 6.18
CA SER A 95 -6.86 1.26 7.30
C SER A 95 -5.38 1.03 7.58
N ALA A 96 -4.51 1.10 6.58
CA ALA A 96 -3.08 0.78 6.76
C ALA A 96 -2.37 1.71 7.79
N PRO A 97 -2.49 3.05 7.73
CA PRO A 97 -1.88 3.93 8.74
C PRO A 97 -2.39 3.69 10.16
N LEU A 98 -3.67 3.35 10.32
CA LEU A 98 -4.25 3.01 11.61
C LEU A 98 -3.64 1.72 12.18
N ILE A 99 -3.44 0.70 11.33
CA ILE A 99 -2.80 -0.56 11.73
C ILE A 99 -1.34 -0.30 12.11
N VAL A 100 -0.59 0.44 11.30
CA VAL A 100 0.81 0.81 11.61
C VAL A 100 0.87 1.52 12.96
N MET A 101 0.07 2.56 13.15
CA MET A 101 0.03 3.31 14.41
C MET A 101 -0.29 2.40 15.61
N ALA A 102 -1.34 1.57 15.50
CA ALA A 102 -1.74 0.66 16.58
C ALA A 102 -0.64 -0.35 16.94
N VAL A 103 0.00 -0.95 15.93
CA VAL A 103 1.09 -1.89 16.13
C VAL A 103 2.31 -1.18 16.71
N SER A 104 2.72 -0.03 16.16
CA SER A 104 3.85 0.75 16.70
C SER A 104 3.61 1.14 18.16
N THR A 105 2.39 1.54 18.54
CA THR A 105 2.04 1.82 19.95
C THR A 105 2.16 0.57 20.82
N ALA A 106 1.73 -0.60 20.34
CA ALA A 106 1.88 -1.86 21.07
C ALA A 106 3.36 -2.24 21.30
N TYR A 107 4.25 -1.84 20.39
CA TYR A 107 5.71 -1.98 20.53
C TYR A 107 6.38 -0.80 21.28
N GLY A 108 5.59 0.10 21.87
CA GLY A 108 6.09 1.17 22.75
C GLY A 108 6.33 2.52 22.09
N ALA A 109 6.00 2.70 20.81
CA ALA A 109 6.04 4.01 20.17
C ALA A 109 5.02 4.96 20.80
N ARG A 110 5.45 6.19 21.08
CA ARG A 110 4.60 7.25 21.65
C ARG A 110 4.30 8.27 20.58
N PHE A 111 3.02 8.54 20.38
CA PHE A 111 2.54 9.57 19.47
C PHE A 111 2.07 10.78 20.26
N THR A 112 2.40 11.96 19.77
CA THR A 112 1.86 13.24 20.24
C THR A 112 0.38 13.37 19.86
N GLY A 113 -0.35 14.24 20.54
CA GLY A 113 -1.74 14.53 20.17
C GLY A 113 -1.90 15.04 18.74
N GLY A 114 -0.89 15.76 18.21
CA GLY A 114 -0.87 16.22 16.83
C GLY A 114 -0.76 15.09 15.80
N GLU A 115 0.09 14.10 16.05
CA GLU A 115 0.25 12.93 15.18
C GLU A 115 -1.00 12.07 15.16
N LEU A 116 -1.63 11.85 16.33
CA LEU A 116 -2.91 11.14 16.42
C LEU A 116 -4.01 11.85 15.62
N LEU A 117 -4.11 13.18 15.73
CA LEU A 117 -5.06 13.98 14.97
C LEU A 117 -4.77 13.91 13.46
N ALA A 118 -3.51 13.93 13.04
CA ALA A 118 -3.13 13.82 11.64
C ALA A 118 -3.52 12.44 11.05
N VAL A 119 -3.21 11.35 11.76
CA VAL A 119 -3.58 9.99 11.34
C VAL A 119 -5.10 9.84 11.30
N ALA A 120 -5.81 10.35 12.31
CA ALA A 120 -7.27 10.34 12.33
C ALA A 120 -7.87 11.14 11.18
N ALA A 121 -7.37 12.35 10.91
CA ALA A 121 -7.85 13.22 9.83
C ALA A 121 -7.64 12.58 8.45
N ILE A 122 -6.46 12.00 8.19
CA ILE A 122 -6.17 11.31 6.92
C ILE A 122 -7.05 10.08 6.78
N SER A 123 -7.17 9.26 7.82
CA SER A 123 -7.96 8.02 7.77
C SER A 123 -9.45 8.32 7.58
N LEU A 124 -9.99 9.30 8.30
CA LEU A 124 -11.38 9.76 8.15
C LEU A 124 -11.63 10.36 6.78
N GLY A 125 -10.70 11.18 6.26
CA GLY A 125 -10.80 11.76 4.93
C GLY A 125 -10.85 10.69 3.84
N ILE A 126 -9.99 9.68 3.94
CA ILE A 126 -9.98 8.54 3.01
C ILE A 126 -11.28 7.72 3.14
N PHE A 127 -11.74 7.42 4.36
CA PHE A 127 -13.00 6.68 4.56
C PHE A 127 -14.22 7.44 4.05
N ALA A 128 -14.26 8.77 4.17
CA ALA A 128 -15.33 9.60 3.62
C ALA A 128 -15.44 9.45 2.09
N MET A 129 -14.35 9.14 1.38
CA MET A 129 -14.39 8.86 -0.05
C MET A 129 -15.15 7.57 -0.39
N THR A 130 -15.17 6.58 0.51
CA THR A 130 -15.97 5.35 0.30
C THR A 130 -17.47 5.62 0.31
N LEU A 131 -17.93 6.56 1.14
CA LEU A 131 -19.34 6.96 1.24
C LEU A 131 -19.83 7.61 -0.06
N LYS A 132 -18.98 8.41 -0.72
CA LYS A 132 -19.31 9.07 -2.00
C LYS A 132 -19.20 8.13 -3.21
N GLY A 133 -18.41 7.07 -3.12
CA GLY A 133 -18.25 6.04 -4.15
C GLY A 133 -19.43 5.07 -4.29
N SER A 134 -20.48 5.21 -3.48
CA SER A 134 -21.63 4.30 -3.37
C SER A 134 -22.67 4.41 -4.52
N SER A 135 -22.22 4.50 -5.76
CA SER A 135 -23.12 4.21 -6.90
C SER A 135 -23.48 2.72 -6.99
N ALA A 136 -22.71 1.83 -6.35
CA ALA A 136 -22.75 0.38 -6.56
C ALA A 136 -23.30 -0.45 -5.39
N GLY A 137 -23.87 0.19 -4.35
CA GLY A 137 -24.40 -0.50 -3.18
C GLY A 137 -23.34 -0.88 -2.14
N ARG A 138 -23.74 -1.67 -1.12
CA ARG A 138 -22.88 -2.08 0.00
C ARG A 138 -21.77 -3.05 -0.44
N MET A 139 -20.55 -2.84 0.05
CA MET A 139 -19.45 -3.81 -0.10
C MET A 139 -19.87 -5.19 0.41
N ARG A 140 -19.59 -6.23 -0.38
CA ARG A 140 -19.72 -7.62 0.08
C ARG A 140 -18.63 -7.92 1.12
N GLY A 141 -18.95 -8.75 2.12
CA GLY A 141 -17.99 -9.11 3.19
C GLY A 141 -16.67 -9.69 2.66
N ARG A 142 -16.70 -10.41 1.53
CA ARG A 142 -15.49 -10.92 0.87
C ARG A 142 -14.58 -9.80 0.35
N ALA A 143 -15.14 -8.72 -0.20
CA ALA A 143 -14.36 -7.56 -0.65
C ALA A 143 -13.75 -6.80 0.53
N VAL A 144 -14.48 -6.69 1.65
CA VAL A 144 -13.98 -6.10 2.89
C VAL A 144 -12.80 -6.91 3.44
N PHE A 145 -12.91 -8.24 3.47
CA PHE A 145 -11.83 -9.12 3.91
C PHE A 145 -10.55 -8.90 3.09
N TRP A 146 -10.65 -8.90 1.76
CA TRP A 146 -9.48 -8.68 0.89
C TRP A 146 -8.91 -7.26 1.03
N ALA A 147 -9.76 -6.24 1.21
CA ALA A 147 -9.32 -4.86 1.40
C ALA A 147 -8.59 -4.65 2.74
N LEU A 148 -9.12 -5.20 3.83
CA LEU A 148 -8.48 -5.15 5.15
C LEU A 148 -7.21 -6.00 5.20
N GLY A 149 -7.20 -7.17 4.54
CA GLY A 149 -5.98 -7.96 4.38
C GLY A 149 -4.90 -7.19 3.62
N THR A 150 -5.27 -6.48 2.54
CA THR A 150 -4.34 -5.58 1.84
C THR A 150 -3.76 -4.52 2.80
N ALA A 151 -4.61 -3.92 3.64
CA ALA A 151 -4.16 -2.94 4.64
C ALA A 151 -3.19 -3.57 5.66
N GLY A 152 -3.44 -4.81 6.08
CA GLY A 152 -2.56 -5.57 6.96
C GLY A 152 -1.20 -5.86 6.33
N PHE A 153 -1.16 -6.32 5.09
CA PHE A 153 0.09 -6.50 4.35
C PHE A 153 0.83 -5.17 4.12
N THR A 154 0.07 -4.09 3.87
CA THR A 154 0.63 -2.74 3.73
C THR A 154 1.32 -2.30 5.01
N ALA A 155 0.67 -2.49 6.15
CA ALA A 155 1.25 -2.19 7.46
C ALA A 155 2.45 -3.10 7.76
N GLY A 156 2.35 -4.39 7.41
CA GLY A 156 3.40 -5.37 7.61
C GLY A 156 4.71 -5.01 6.91
N TYR A 157 4.67 -4.71 5.61
CA TYR A 157 5.89 -4.27 4.93
C TYR A 157 6.36 -2.91 5.44
N THR A 158 5.45 -1.97 5.75
CA THR A 158 5.84 -0.66 6.31
C THR A 158 6.62 -0.78 7.61
N LEU A 159 6.23 -1.72 8.48
CA LEU A 159 6.89 -1.97 9.77
C LEU A 159 8.16 -2.81 9.65
N VAL A 160 8.27 -3.63 8.61
CA VAL A 160 9.48 -4.44 8.34
C VAL A 160 10.56 -3.61 7.65
N ASP A 161 10.15 -2.70 6.76
CA ASP A 161 11.04 -1.89 5.94
C ASP A 161 11.46 -0.58 6.63
N GLY A 162 10.66 -0.09 7.60
CA GLY A 162 10.83 1.20 8.27
C GLY A 162 11.56 1.11 9.61
#